data_AF-A0A3S4FAR1-F1
#
_entry.id   AF-A0A3S4FAR1-F1
#
_cell.length_a   1.000
_cell.length_b   1.000
_cell.length_c   1.000
_cell.angle_alpha   90.00
_cell.angle_beta   90.00
_cell.angle_gamma   90.00
#
_symmetry.space_group_name_H-M   'P 1'
#
loop_
_entity.id
_entity.type
_entity.pdbx_description
1 polymer ?
#
loop_
_entity_poly.entity_id
_entity_poly.type
_entity_poly.pdbx_seq_one_letter_code
_entity_poly.pdbx_strand_id
1 'polypeptide(L)'
;MRLIIAFLMAWCLSTGAFAATAPDAKQITQELEQAKAAKPAQPEAVEALQTALNALEERKGSLERAKQYQHVIDNFPKLSATLRAQLNNLRDEPRSVPPEMSTEALNQEILQVSSQLLDKTREAQQEQERVREIADSLSQLPQQQNDARRQLNEIERRLGAAGGSAALSQAQSLSMQAESAKLKALVDELELAQLSANNRQELARLRSELAEKQSQQLDAYLQALRNQLNSLRQREAERALESTELLAENSAGLPEGIVEQFKVNRELSQALNQQAQRMDLVASQQRQATSQTFTGAPGAQYAAGAVAMAWRVQHAWRSAARAGRPSARDA
;
A
#
# COMPACT_ATOMS: atom_id res chain seq x y z
N MET A 1 -29.18 -25.54 55.02
CA MET A 1 -29.14 -25.23 53.57
C MET A 1 -29.06 -23.73 53.25
N ARG A 2 -29.81 -22.82 53.90
CA ARG A 2 -29.75 -21.38 53.57
C ARG A 2 -28.53 -20.60 54.09
N LEU A 3 -27.92 -21.03 55.21
CA LEU A 3 -26.74 -20.36 55.79
C LEU A 3 -25.42 -20.72 55.10
N ILE A 4 -25.34 -21.88 54.44
CA ILE A 4 -24.14 -22.35 53.72
C ILE A 4 -23.99 -21.59 52.38
N ILE A 5 -25.10 -21.25 51.73
CA ILE A 5 -25.10 -20.50 50.46
C ILE A 5 -24.70 -19.03 50.68
N ALA A 6 -25.09 -18.43 51.82
CA ALA A 6 -24.67 -17.08 52.17
C ALA A 6 -23.17 -17.01 52.49
N PHE A 7 -22.59 -18.05 53.10
CA PHE A 7 -21.16 -18.11 53.40
C PHE A 7 -20.30 -18.34 52.14
N LEU A 8 -20.79 -19.14 51.18
CA LEU A 8 -20.14 -19.33 49.87
C LEU A 8 -20.23 -18.09 48.97
N MET A 9 -21.35 -17.35 49.00
CA MET A 9 -21.47 -16.09 48.26
C MET A 9 -20.68 -14.93 48.88
N ALA A 10 -20.49 -14.92 50.21
CA ALA A 10 -19.60 -13.98 50.87
C ALA A 10 -18.12 -14.27 50.56
N TRP A 11 -17.75 -15.54 50.37
CA TRP A 11 -16.39 -15.94 49.95
C TRP A 11 -16.11 -15.62 48.47
N CYS A 12 -17.13 -15.61 47.61
CA CYS A 12 -17.00 -15.19 46.20
C CYS A 12 -16.93 -13.66 46.00
N LEU A 13 -17.27 -12.86 47.02
CA LEU A 13 -17.21 -11.39 46.95
C LEU A 13 -15.96 -10.81 47.65
N SER A 14 -15.24 -11.62 48.42
CA SER A 14 -13.98 -11.21 49.08
C SER A 14 -12.72 -11.49 48.25
N THR A 15 -12.82 -12.16 47.11
CA THR A 15 -11.78 -12.13 46.07
C THR A 15 -11.97 -10.87 45.22
N GLY A 16 -11.87 -9.71 45.89
CA GLY A 16 -11.65 -8.44 45.23
C GLY A 16 -10.33 -8.56 44.48
N ALA A 17 -10.45 -8.69 43.16
CA ALA A 17 -9.44 -8.45 42.15
C ALA A 17 -8.13 -7.82 42.67
N PHE A 18 -7.17 -8.66 43.09
CA PHE A 18 -5.76 -8.36 42.81
C PHE A 18 -5.52 -8.67 41.32
N ALA A 19 -6.27 -8.02 40.44
CA ALA A 19 -5.64 -7.59 39.21
C ALA A 19 -4.56 -6.63 39.71
N ALA A 20 -3.28 -6.99 39.55
CA ALA A 20 -2.19 -6.06 39.81
C ALA A 20 -2.43 -4.82 38.93
N THR A 21 -3.14 -3.84 39.49
CA THR A 21 -3.47 -2.59 38.83
C THR A 21 -2.14 -1.95 38.51
N ALA A 22 -1.86 -1.81 37.23
CA ALA A 22 -0.64 -1.16 36.79
C ALA A 22 -0.51 0.21 37.47
N PRO A 23 0.70 0.60 37.87
CA PRO A 23 0.90 1.85 38.58
C PRO A 23 0.48 3.04 37.70
N ASP A 24 -0.10 4.07 38.30
CA ASP A 24 -0.55 5.25 37.58
C ASP A 24 0.66 6.05 37.11
N ALA A 25 0.77 6.27 35.80
CA ALA A 25 1.86 7.04 35.20
C ALA A 25 1.97 8.45 35.82
N LYS A 26 0.84 9.07 36.19
CA LYS A 26 0.84 10.40 36.84
C LYS A 26 1.49 10.37 38.22
N GLN A 27 1.26 9.30 38.97
CA GLN A 27 1.86 9.10 40.30
C GLN A 27 3.37 8.87 40.16
N ILE A 28 3.79 8.01 39.23
CA ILE A 28 5.23 7.77 38.96
C ILE A 28 5.94 9.04 38.50
N THR A 29 5.32 9.88 37.67
CA THR A 29 5.93 11.17 37.28
C THR A 29 6.10 12.13 38.45
N GLN A 30 5.15 12.15 39.39
CA GLN A 30 5.26 12.99 40.59
C GLN A 30 6.37 12.47 41.52
N GLU A 31 6.46 11.15 41.73
CA GLU A 31 7.54 10.55 42.52
C GLU A 31 8.91 10.76 41.86
N LEU A 32 8.98 10.78 40.53
CA LEU A 32 10.21 11.07 39.79
C LEU A 32 10.70 12.51 40.06
N GLU A 33 9.78 13.49 40.02
CA GLU A 33 10.12 14.88 40.33
C GLU A 33 10.56 15.04 41.79
N GLN A 34 9.89 14.35 42.72
CA GLN A 34 10.27 14.34 44.14
C GLN A 34 11.65 13.70 44.36
N ALA A 35 11.94 12.57 43.72
CA ALA A 35 13.23 11.88 43.80
C ALA A 35 14.38 12.72 43.21
N LYS A 36 14.11 13.52 42.17
CA LYS A 36 15.07 14.48 41.61
C LYS A 36 15.30 15.68 42.51
N ALA A 37 14.29 16.12 43.25
CA ALA A 37 14.36 17.26 44.16
C ALA A 37 14.90 16.91 45.56
N ALA A 38 14.96 15.62 45.92
CA ALA A 38 15.42 15.14 47.22
C ALA A 38 16.90 15.45 47.49
N LYS A 39 17.21 15.75 48.77
CA LYS A 39 18.59 15.92 49.28
C LYS A 39 18.82 14.95 50.44
N PRO A 40 19.77 14.00 50.36
CA PRO A 40 20.68 13.75 49.23
C PRO A 40 19.96 13.20 47.99
N ALA A 41 20.59 13.37 46.82
CA ALA A 41 20.07 12.88 45.55
C ALA A 41 19.99 11.35 45.54
N GLN A 42 18.92 10.80 44.96
CA GLN A 42 18.68 9.36 44.87
C GLN A 42 18.70 8.90 43.40
N PRO A 43 19.88 8.74 42.77
CA PRO A 43 19.98 8.42 41.34
C PRO A 43 19.32 7.09 40.98
N GLU A 44 19.48 6.07 41.82
CA GLU A 44 18.89 4.74 41.62
C GLU A 44 17.35 4.75 41.63
N ALA A 45 16.74 5.61 42.47
CA ALA A 45 15.29 5.78 42.49
C ALA A 45 14.78 6.51 41.24
N VAL A 46 15.54 7.51 40.75
CA VAL A 46 15.21 8.21 39.50
C VAL A 46 15.27 7.25 38.31
N GLU A 47 16.30 6.40 38.23
CA GLU A 47 16.43 5.40 37.17
C GLU A 47 15.29 4.37 37.20
N ALA A 48 14.96 3.83 38.37
CA ALA A 48 13.85 2.88 38.53
C ALA A 48 12.50 3.50 38.08
N LEU A 49 12.22 4.74 38.45
CA LEU A 49 10.98 5.43 38.04
C LEU A 49 10.96 5.76 36.54
N GLN A 50 12.11 6.06 35.92
CA GLN A 50 12.20 6.22 34.47
C GLN A 50 11.92 4.91 33.73
N THR A 51 12.51 3.81 34.20
CA THR A 51 12.23 2.46 33.66
C THR A 51 10.75 2.11 33.80
N ALA A 52 10.13 2.43 34.93
CA ALA A 52 8.70 2.25 35.14
C ALA A 52 7.85 3.02 34.10
N LEU A 53 8.18 4.28 33.81
CA LEU A 53 7.47 5.08 32.80
C LEU A 53 7.63 4.51 31.40
N ASN A 54 8.85 4.12 31.02
CA ASN A 54 9.11 3.48 29.73
C ASN A 54 8.34 2.17 29.58
N ALA A 55 8.29 1.34 30.63
CA ALA A 55 7.52 0.10 30.63
C ALA A 55 6.02 0.36 30.44
N LEU A 56 5.47 1.42 31.05
CA LEU A 56 4.07 1.82 30.85
C LEU A 56 3.80 2.34 29.43
N GLU A 57 4.76 2.98 28.77
CA GLU A 57 4.63 3.40 27.38
C GLU A 57 4.62 2.20 26.43
N GLU A 58 5.56 1.27 26.59
CA GLU A 58 5.58 0.03 25.80
C GLU A 58 4.32 -0.82 26.03
N ARG A 59 3.79 -0.83 27.26
CA ARG A 59 2.50 -1.45 27.57
C ARG A 59 1.37 -0.84 26.74
N LYS A 60 1.31 0.49 26.61
CA LYS A 60 0.29 1.16 25.78
C LYS A 60 0.39 0.73 24.32
N GLY A 61 1.61 0.70 23.76
CA GLY A 61 1.83 0.22 22.40
C GLY A 61 1.35 -1.23 22.21
N SER A 62 1.58 -2.09 23.21
CA SER A 62 1.13 -3.49 23.18
C SER A 62 -0.39 -3.59 23.22
N LEU A 63 -1.05 -2.80 24.07
CA LEU A 63 -2.52 -2.72 24.14
C LEU A 63 -3.15 -2.19 22.84
N GLU A 64 -2.50 -1.25 22.15
CA GLU A 64 -2.97 -0.76 20.86
C GLU A 64 -2.89 -1.82 19.76
N ARG A 65 -1.78 -2.57 19.69
CA ARG A 65 -1.64 -3.69 18.74
C ARG A 65 -2.61 -4.82 19.06
N ALA A 66 -2.78 -5.15 20.34
CA ALA A 66 -3.81 -6.09 20.79
C ALA A 66 -5.22 -5.70 20.31
N LYS A 67 -5.59 -4.42 20.44
CA LYS A 67 -6.88 -3.90 19.92
C LYS A 67 -7.00 -4.05 18.40
N GLN A 68 -5.93 -3.82 17.65
CA GLN A 68 -5.93 -4.01 16.19
C GLN A 68 -6.15 -5.47 15.82
N TYR A 69 -5.49 -6.41 16.52
CA TYR A 69 -5.68 -7.84 16.31
C TYR A 69 -7.11 -8.28 16.67
N GLN A 70 -7.63 -7.81 17.80
CA GLN A 70 -9.01 -8.06 18.22
C GLN A 70 -10.01 -7.54 17.18
N HIS A 71 -9.81 -6.31 16.68
CA HIS A 71 -10.66 -5.74 15.64
C HIS A 71 -10.68 -6.60 14.37
N VAL A 72 -9.52 -7.17 13.96
CA VAL A 72 -9.47 -8.09 12.83
C VAL A 72 -10.26 -9.36 13.13
N ILE A 73 -10.10 -9.94 14.32
CA ILE A 73 -10.86 -11.14 14.74
C ILE A 73 -12.37 -10.87 14.66
N ASP A 74 -12.84 -9.79 15.26
CA ASP A 74 -14.26 -9.46 15.36
C ASP A 74 -14.89 -9.14 14.00
N ASN A 75 -14.16 -8.42 13.14
CA ASN A 75 -14.69 -7.94 11.86
C ASN A 75 -14.32 -8.83 10.66
N PHE A 76 -13.53 -9.89 10.85
CA PHE A 76 -13.09 -10.77 9.77
C PHE A 76 -14.25 -11.29 8.90
N PRO A 77 -15.37 -11.80 9.45
CA PRO A 77 -16.47 -12.32 8.61
C PRO A 77 -17.04 -11.25 7.67
N LYS A 78 -17.21 -10.02 8.16
CA LYS A 78 -17.73 -8.90 7.37
C LYS A 78 -16.73 -8.43 6.32
N LEU A 79 -15.46 -8.27 6.71
CA LEU A 79 -14.40 -7.79 5.82
C LEU A 79 -14.14 -8.81 4.69
N SER A 80 -14.02 -10.08 5.02
CA SER A 80 -13.80 -11.15 4.03
C SER A 80 -15.00 -11.30 3.09
N ALA A 81 -16.24 -11.26 3.60
CA ALA A 81 -17.43 -11.28 2.75
C ALA A 81 -17.48 -10.08 1.80
N THR A 82 -17.11 -8.88 2.27
CA THR A 82 -17.06 -7.67 1.45
C THR A 82 -16.03 -7.80 0.34
N LEU A 83 -14.81 -8.26 0.66
CA LEU A 83 -13.74 -8.45 -0.33
C LEU A 83 -14.12 -9.52 -1.36
N ARG A 84 -14.69 -10.65 -0.93
CA ARG A 84 -15.17 -11.70 -1.83
C ARG A 84 -16.30 -11.21 -2.73
N ALA A 85 -17.24 -10.44 -2.19
CA ALA A 85 -18.30 -9.82 -3.00
C ALA A 85 -17.72 -8.84 -4.03
N GLN A 86 -16.71 -8.04 -3.66
CA GLN A 86 -16.02 -7.18 -4.61
C GLN A 86 -15.31 -7.99 -5.70
N LEU A 87 -14.57 -9.03 -5.33
CA LEU A 87 -13.91 -9.95 -6.27
C LEU A 87 -14.90 -10.60 -7.25
N ASN A 88 -16.08 -11.00 -6.77
CA ASN A 88 -17.13 -11.60 -7.60
C ASN A 88 -17.85 -10.57 -8.48
N ASN A 89 -17.92 -9.31 -8.06
CA ASN A 89 -18.55 -8.22 -8.80
C ASN A 89 -17.59 -7.55 -9.81
N LEU A 90 -16.28 -7.81 -9.74
CA LEU A 90 -15.36 -7.41 -10.78
C LEU A 90 -15.74 -8.15 -12.07
N ARG A 91 -16.09 -7.39 -13.11
CA ARG A 91 -16.39 -7.95 -14.44
C ARG A 91 -15.18 -8.68 -15.00
N ASP A 92 -15.38 -9.85 -15.57
CA ASP A 92 -14.32 -10.55 -16.31
C ASP A 92 -13.98 -9.85 -17.64
N GLU A 93 -14.93 -9.07 -18.19
CA GLU A 93 -14.72 -8.32 -19.42
C GLU A 93 -14.07 -6.95 -19.19
N PRO A 94 -13.05 -6.58 -20.01
CA PRO A 94 -12.46 -5.25 -19.99
C PRO A 94 -13.52 -4.16 -20.17
N ARG A 95 -13.36 -3.05 -19.46
CA ARG A 95 -14.22 -1.88 -19.65
C ARG A 95 -14.19 -1.46 -21.13
N SER A 96 -15.35 -1.25 -21.73
CA SER A 96 -15.44 -0.79 -23.11
C SER A 96 -15.00 0.67 -23.22
N VAL A 97 -14.17 0.99 -24.20
CA VAL A 97 -13.79 2.37 -24.49
C VAL A 97 -14.91 3.08 -25.26
N PRO A 98 -15.31 4.29 -24.88
CA PRO A 98 -16.31 5.04 -25.63
C PRO A 98 -15.86 5.33 -27.08
N PRO A 99 -16.71 5.07 -28.10
CA PRO A 99 -16.30 5.14 -29.50
C PRO A 99 -16.01 6.56 -30.04
N GLU A 100 -16.44 7.62 -29.33
CA GLU A 100 -16.38 9.02 -29.80
C GLU A 100 -15.44 9.92 -28.99
N MET A 101 -14.32 9.39 -28.48
CA MET A 101 -13.34 10.21 -27.78
C MET A 101 -12.40 10.93 -28.75
N SER A 102 -12.12 12.22 -28.47
CA SER A 102 -11.09 12.98 -29.19
C SER A 102 -9.69 12.47 -28.84
N THR A 103 -8.71 12.76 -29.69
CA THR A 103 -7.30 12.36 -29.46
C THR A 103 -6.75 12.92 -28.16
N GLU A 104 -7.09 14.17 -27.81
CA GLU A 104 -6.70 14.79 -26.53
C GLU A 104 -7.35 14.09 -25.33
N ALA A 105 -8.66 13.79 -25.41
CA ALA A 105 -9.37 13.08 -24.35
C ALA A 105 -8.80 11.67 -24.12
N LEU A 106 -8.46 10.95 -25.20
CA LEU A 106 -7.80 9.64 -25.11
C LEU A 106 -6.42 9.72 -24.46
N ASN A 107 -5.59 10.71 -24.82
CA ASN A 107 -4.27 10.88 -24.19
C ASN A 107 -4.39 11.14 -22.69
N GLN A 108 -5.33 12.00 -22.28
CA GLN A 108 -5.56 12.29 -20.87
C GLN A 108 -6.03 11.05 -20.11
N GLU A 109 -6.97 10.30 -20.68
CA GLU A 109 -7.47 9.07 -20.04
C GLU A 109 -6.38 7.98 -19.97
N ILE A 110 -5.55 7.81 -21.01
CA ILE A 110 -4.40 6.89 -20.98
C ILE A 110 -3.46 7.23 -19.82
N LEU A 111 -3.16 8.51 -19.60
CA LEU A 111 -2.29 8.93 -18.50
C LEU A 111 -2.93 8.63 -17.14
N GLN A 112 -4.22 8.92 -16.97
CA GLN A 112 -4.96 8.67 -15.74
C GLN A 112 -5.07 7.17 -15.42
N VAL A 113 -5.41 6.34 -16.40
CA VAL A 113 -5.51 4.89 -16.23
C VAL A 113 -4.12 4.31 -15.96
N SER A 114 -3.07 4.84 -16.59
CA SER A 114 -1.69 4.42 -16.33
C SER A 114 -1.24 4.70 -14.89
N SER A 115 -1.63 5.84 -14.30
CA SER A 115 -1.29 6.11 -12.89
C SER A 115 -2.04 5.19 -11.95
N GLN A 116 -3.34 4.99 -12.19
CA GLN A 116 -4.16 4.05 -11.41
C GLN A 116 -3.61 2.61 -11.47
N LEU A 117 -3.15 2.18 -12.64
CA LEU A 117 -2.55 0.86 -12.83
C LEU A 117 -1.28 0.69 -11.98
N LEU A 118 -0.42 1.70 -11.94
CA LEU A 118 0.80 1.69 -11.12
C LEU A 118 0.46 1.63 -9.63
N ASP A 119 -0.53 2.40 -9.19
CA ASP A 119 -0.96 2.42 -7.79
C ASP A 119 -1.53 1.06 -7.38
N LYS A 120 -2.38 0.44 -8.22
CA LYS A 120 -2.94 -0.90 -7.96
C LYS A 120 -1.90 -2.00 -7.98
N THR A 121 -0.91 -1.90 -8.85
CA THR A 121 0.22 -2.84 -8.88
C THR A 121 1.06 -2.74 -7.60
N ARG A 122 1.30 -1.52 -7.10
CA ARG A 122 2.00 -1.31 -5.82
C ARG A 122 1.18 -1.84 -4.64
N GLU A 123 -0.13 -1.61 -4.63
CA GLU A 123 -1.04 -2.12 -3.60
C GLU A 123 -0.99 -3.66 -3.53
N ALA A 124 -1.07 -4.33 -4.67
CA ALA A 124 -0.95 -5.79 -4.74
C ALA A 124 0.38 -6.31 -4.16
N GLN A 125 1.49 -5.65 -4.47
CA GLN A 125 2.82 -5.99 -3.95
C GLN A 125 2.91 -5.80 -2.43
N GLN A 126 2.41 -4.67 -1.91
CA GLN A 126 2.40 -4.41 -0.47
C GLN A 126 1.57 -5.44 0.30
N GLU A 127 0.42 -5.86 -0.24
CA GLU A 127 -0.39 -6.90 0.41
C GLU A 127 0.30 -8.28 0.35
N GLN A 128 1.04 -8.58 -0.72
CA GLN A 128 1.84 -9.81 -0.80
C GLN A 128 3.02 -9.80 0.18
N GLU A 129 3.69 -8.66 0.35
CA GLU A 129 4.73 -8.45 1.36
C GLU A 129 4.16 -8.63 2.77
N ARG A 130 2.97 -8.06 3.05
CA ARG A 130 2.28 -8.26 4.34
C ARG A 130 2.01 -9.73 4.63
N VAL A 131 1.62 -10.54 3.64
CA VAL A 131 1.43 -11.99 3.85
C VAL A 131 2.73 -12.65 4.31
N ARG A 132 3.87 -12.27 3.72
CA ARG A 132 5.20 -12.78 4.08
C ARG A 132 5.61 -12.31 5.47
N GLU A 133 5.48 -11.02 5.77
CA GLU A 133 5.76 -10.46 7.10
C GLU A 133 4.93 -11.14 8.20
N ILE A 134 3.65 -11.41 7.94
CA ILE A 134 2.81 -12.15 8.90
C ILE A 134 3.33 -13.57 9.07
N ALA A 135 3.70 -14.27 8.00
CA ALA A 135 4.27 -15.62 8.08
C ALA A 135 5.59 -15.64 8.88
N ASP A 136 6.48 -14.68 8.63
CA ASP A 136 7.74 -14.54 9.34
C ASP A 136 7.51 -14.24 10.83
N SER A 137 6.61 -13.30 11.15
CA SER A 137 6.25 -12.99 12.54
C SER A 137 5.63 -14.18 13.26
N LEU A 138 4.78 -14.97 12.58
CA LEU A 138 4.16 -16.17 13.12
C LEU A 138 5.20 -17.24 13.47
N SER A 139 6.28 -17.33 12.69
CA SER A 139 7.37 -18.27 12.96
C SER A 139 8.14 -17.96 14.26
N GLN A 140 8.25 -16.67 14.62
CA GLN A 140 8.97 -16.21 15.81
C GLN A 140 8.08 -16.13 17.06
N LEU A 141 6.75 -16.08 16.85
CA LEU A 141 5.75 -15.88 17.89
C LEU A 141 5.86 -16.89 19.06
N PRO A 142 6.04 -18.21 18.83
CA PRO A 142 6.16 -19.17 19.93
C PRO A 142 7.36 -18.89 20.85
N GLN A 143 8.49 -18.43 20.29
CA GLN A 143 9.66 -18.06 21.08
C GLN A 143 9.36 -16.81 21.91
N GLN A 144 8.80 -15.77 21.29
CA GLN A 144 8.46 -14.51 21.96
C GLN A 144 7.46 -14.72 23.10
N GLN A 145 6.43 -15.56 22.90
CA GLN A 145 5.47 -15.90 23.97
C GLN A 145 6.14 -16.60 25.15
N ASN A 146 7.03 -17.56 24.88
CA ASN A 146 7.75 -18.26 25.94
C ASN A 146 8.67 -17.33 26.72
N ASP A 147 9.40 -16.45 26.04
CA ASP A 147 10.30 -15.50 26.67
C ASP A 147 9.53 -14.47 27.51
N ALA A 148 8.45 -13.90 26.99
CA ALA A 148 7.59 -12.96 27.72
C ALA A 148 6.96 -13.61 28.97
N ARG A 149 6.45 -14.84 28.87
CA ARG A 149 5.88 -15.59 30.01
C ARG A 149 6.94 -15.94 31.06
N ARG A 150 8.15 -16.32 30.64
CA ARG A 150 9.27 -16.59 31.56
C ARG A 150 9.67 -15.33 32.33
N GLN A 151 9.85 -14.21 31.64
CA GLN A 151 10.17 -12.93 32.25
C GLN A 151 9.06 -12.48 33.22
N LEU A 152 7.79 -12.65 32.84
CA LEU A 152 6.67 -12.29 33.69
C LEU A 152 6.69 -13.07 35.01
N ASN A 153 6.89 -14.39 34.93
CA ASN A 153 6.97 -15.25 36.11
C ASN A 153 8.15 -14.87 37.02
N GLU A 154 9.30 -14.48 36.46
CA GLU A 154 10.46 -14.03 37.24
C GLU A 154 10.18 -12.71 37.97
N ILE A 155 9.55 -11.73 37.29
CA ILE A 155 9.18 -10.46 37.91
C ILE A 155 8.11 -10.67 38.99
N GLU A 156 7.10 -11.51 38.75
CA GLU A 156 6.07 -11.80 39.74
C GLU A 156 6.63 -12.50 40.98
N ARG A 157 7.60 -13.40 40.81
CA ARG A 157 8.33 -14.01 41.94
C ARG A 157 9.11 -12.98 42.75
N ARG A 158 9.81 -12.05 42.08
CA ARG A 158 10.54 -10.96 42.74
C ARG A 158 9.60 -10.00 43.46
N LEU A 159 8.45 -9.68 42.85
CA LEU A 159 7.43 -8.83 43.44
C LEU A 159 6.85 -9.46 44.72
N GLY A 160 6.61 -10.77 44.70
CA GLY A 160 6.13 -11.52 45.88
C GLY A 160 7.16 -11.66 47.01
N ALA A 161 8.45 -11.51 46.69
CA ALA A 161 9.55 -11.55 47.67
C ALA A 161 9.98 -10.16 48.16
N ALA A 162 9.57 -9.08 47.47
CA ALA A 162 9.95 -7.72 47.79
C ALA A 162 9.08 -7.14 48.91
N GLY A 163 9.61 -7.12 50.14
CA GLY A 163 9.01 -6.45 51.29
C GLY A 163 10.01 -5.54 51.99
N GLY A 164 9.82 -4.22 51.90
CA GLY A 164 10.64 -3.21 52.59
C GLY A 164 10.07 -1.79 52.44
N SER A 165 10.18 -0.97 53.48
CA SER A 165 9.53 0.35 53.59
C SER A 165 10.46 1.56 53.29
N ALA A 166 11.44 1.41 52.40
CA ALA A 166 12.32 2.51 51.98
C ALA A 166 11.85 3.15 50.66
N ALA A 167 12.14 4.45 50.45
CA ALA A 167 11.79 5.17 49.22
C ALA A 167 12.39 4.53 47.95
N LEU A 168 13.62 4.02 48.04
CA LEU A 168 14.25 3.25 46.95
C LEU A 168 13.51 1.93 46.67
N SER A 169 13.10 1.19 47.72
CA SER A 169 12.34 -0.04 47.53
C SER A 169 10.94 0.23 46.97
N GLN A 170 10.33 1.39 47.27
CA GLN A 170 9.07 1.82 46.66
C GLN A 170 9.24 2.07 45.16
N ALA A 171 10.25 2.86 44.76
CA ALA A 171 10.56 3.10 43.34
C ALA A 171 10.84 1.80 42.56
N GLN A 172 11.62 0.89 43.15
CA GLN A 172 11.88 -0.44 42.58
C GLN A 172 10.60 -1.28 42.46
N SER A 173 9.73 -1.25 43.47
CA SER A 173 8.45 -1.97 43.43
C SER A 173 7.52 -1.44 42.33
N LEU A 174 7.47 -0.12 42.11
CA LEU A 174 6.71 0.50 41.03
C LEU A 174 7.27 0.12 39.66
N SER A 175 8.59 0.09 39.51
CA SER A 175 9.25 -0.39 38.29
C SER A 175 8.87 -1.84 37.98
N MET A 176 9.02 -2.74 38.95
CA MET A 176 8.64 -4.15 38.77
C MET A 176 7.15 -4.33 38.49
N GLN A 177 6.26 -3.53 39.10
CA GLN A 177 4.83 -3.56 38.79
C GLN A 177 4.54 -3.08 37.35
N ALA A 178 5.20 -2.02 36.90
CA ALA A 178 5.07 -1.51 35.55
C ALA A 178 5.58 -2.53 34.52
N GLU A 179 6.72 -3.16 34.78
CA GLU A 179 7.27 -4.23 33.93
C GLU A 179 6.36 -5.47 33.90
N SER A 180 5.81 -5.89 35.04
CA SER A 180 4.82 -6.98 35.08
C SER A 180 3.59 -6.62 34.22
N ALA A 181 3.07 -5.40 34.35
CA ALA A 181 1.93 -4.95 33.57
C ALA A 181 2.23 -4.84 32.05
N LYS A 182 3.46 -4.44 31.69
CA LYS A 182 3.97 -4.46 30.31
C LYS A 182 4.00 -5.87 29.76
N LEU A 183 4.62 -6.80 30.47
CA LEU A 183 4.77 -8.19 30.02
C LEU A 183 3.42 -8.91 29.91
N LYS A 184 2.48 -8.65 30.83
CA LYS A 184 1.09 -9.13 30.69
C LYS A 184 0.45 -8.66 29.39
N ALA A 185 0.51 -7.36 29.12
CA ALA A 185 -0.04 -6.80 27.88
C ALA A 185 0.67 -7.35 26.63
N LEU A 186 1.98 -7.62 26.70
CA LEU A 186 2.73 -8.24 25.61
C LEU A 186 2.30 -9.70 25.38
N VAL A 187 2.10 -10.48 26.44
CA VAL A 187 1.59 -11.86 26.31
C VAL A 187 0.20 -11.84 25.67
N ASP A 188 -0.70 -11.00 26.15
CA ASP A 188 -2.06 -10.84 25.58
C ASP A 188 -1.97 -10.41 24.10
N GLU A 189 -1.09 -9.46 23.77
CA GLU A 189 -0.84 -9.02 22.40
C GLU A 189 -0.42 -10.20 21.51
N LEU A 190 0.57 -10.99 21.94
CA LEU A 190 1.12 -12.10 21.16
C LEU A 190 0.09 -13.24 20.98
N GLU A 191 -0.73 -13.51 21.99
CA GLU A 191 -1.84 -14.47 21.87
C GLU A 191 -2.87 -14.00 20.82
N LEU A 192 -3.28 -12.72 20.87
CA LEU A 192 -4.16 -12.15 19.86
C LEU A 192 -3.50 -12.09 18.48
N ALA A 193 -2.19 -11.84 18.41
CA ALA A 193 -1.44 -11.87 17.15
C ALA A 193 -1.51 -13.26 16.51
N GLN A 194 -1.38 -14.32 17.31
CA GLN A 194 -1.47 -15.71 16.87
C GLN A 194 -2.88 -16.06 16.40
N LEU A 195 -3.90 -15.75 17.20
CA LEU A 195 -5.31 -16.03 16.88
C LEU A 195 -5.77 -15.28 15.63
N SER A 196 -5.32 -14.03 15.46
CA SER A 196 -5.65 -13.20 14.30
C SER A 196 -4.81 -13.49 13.06
N ALA A 197 -3.71 -14.24 13.17
CA ALA A 197 -2.73 -14.35 12.09
C ALA A 197 -3.33 -14.93 10.80
N ASN A 198 -4.13 -16.00 10.91
CA ASN A 198 -4.80 -16.60 9.76
C ASN A 198 -5.78 -15.60 9.12
N ASN A 199 -6.61 -14.93 9.94
CA ASN A 199 -7.54 -13.90 9.47
C ASN A 199 -6.81 -12.76 8.73
N ARG A 200 -5.68 -12.29 9.27
CA ARG A 200 -4.86 -11.25 8.65
C ARG A 200 -4.24 -11.72 7.32
N GLN A 201 -3.73 -12.95 7.26
CA GLN A 201 -3.17 -13.53 6.02
C GLN A 201 -4.24 -13.68 4.95
N GLU A 202 -5.42 -14.20 5.30
CA GLU A 202 -6.52 -14.36 4.35
C GLU A 202 -7.03 -13.01 3.84
N LEU A 203 -7.17 -12.00 4.72
CA LEU A 203 -7.55 -10.66 4.30
C LEU A 203 -6.49 -10.03 3.36
N ALA A 204 -5.21 -10.19 3.66
CA ALA A 204 -4.13 -9.69 2.81
C ALA A 204 -4.12 -10.41 1.44
N ARG A 205 -4.33 -11.73 1.42
CA ARG A 205 -4.49 -12.50 0.16
C ARG A 205 -5.68 -12.00 -0.66
N LEU A 206 -6.86 -11.87 -0.06
CA LEU A 206 -8.05 -11.36 -0.75
C LEU A 206 -7.87 -9.94 -1.29
N ARG A 207 -7.16 -9.07 -0.54
CA ARG A 207 -6.83 -7.71 -1.00
C ARG A 207 -5.82 -7.71 -2.14
N SER A 208 -4.79 -8.55 -2.06
CA SER A 208 -3.82 -8.73 -3.13
C SER A 208 -4.51 -9.21 -4.41
N GLU A 209 -5.34 -10.26 -4.33
CA GLU A 209 -6.12 -10.77 -5.46
C GLU A 209 -7.04 -9.68 -6.05
N LEU A 210 -7.69 -8.89 -5.19
CA LEU A 210 -8.55 -7.80 -5.64
C LEU A 210 -7.75 -6.73 -6.41
N ALA A 211 -6.61 -6.31 -5.88
CA ALA A 211 -5.74 -5.34 -6.52
C ALA A 211 -5.13 -5.89 -7.82
N GLU A 212 -4.78 -7.18 -7.86
CA GLU A 212 -4.31 -7.85 -9.08
C GLU A 212 -5.38 -7.87 -10.17
N LYS A 213 -6.62 -8.28 -9.85
CA LYS A 213 -7.73 -8.26 -10.83
C LYS A 213 -8.05 -6.84 -11.31
N GLN A 214 -8.03 -5.85 -10.41
CA GLN A 214 -8.21 -4.44 -10.78
C GLN A 214 -7.08 -3.96 -11.70
N SER A 215 -5.83 -4.35 -11.43
CA SER A 215 -4.68 -4.05 -12.27
C SER A 215 -4.85 -4.66 -13.67
N GLN A 216 -5.25 -5.93 -13.77
CA GLN A 216 -5.53 -6.59 -15.05
C GLN A 216 -6.62 -5.88 -15.87
N GLN A 217 -7.71 -5.46 -15.22
CA GLN A 217 -8.77 -4.69 -15.88
C GLN A 217 -8.28 -3.33 -16.40
N LEU A 218 -7.50 -2.61 -15.59
CA LEU A 218 -6.94 -1.31 -15.97
C LEU A 218 -5.95 -1.46 -17.12
N ASP A 219 -5.12 -2.50 -17.13
CA ASP A 219 -4.21 -2.80 -18.22
C ASP A 219 -4.97 -3.11 -19.51
N ALA A 220 -5.98 -3.98 -19.46
CA ALA A 220 -6.81 -4.29 -20.62
C ALA A 220 -7.54 -3.04 -21.16
N TYR A 221 -8.05 -2.18 -20.27
CA TYR A 221 -8.68 -0.91 -20.65
C TYR A 221 -7.69 0.06 -21.30
N LEU A 222 -6.51 0.19 -20.72
CA LEU A 222 -5.42 1.02 -21.23
C LEU A 222 -4.94 0.56 -22.61
N GLN A 223 -4.93 -0.74 -22.87
CA GLN A 223 -4.63 -1.29 -24.19
C GLN A 223 -5.72 -0.94 -25.20
N ALA A 224 -7.00 -1.07 -24.82
CA ALA A 224 -8.11 -0.69 -25.70
C ALA A 224 -8.07 0.82 -26.04
N LEU A 225 -7.77 1.69 -25.08
CA LEU A 225 -7.59 3.13 -25.30
C LEU A 225 -6.46 3.42 -26.30
N ARG A 226 -5.31 2.75 -26.14
CA ARG A 226 -4.17 2.89 -27.06
C ARG A 226 -4.51 2.43 -28.48
N ASN A 227 -5.22 1.31 -28.61
CA ASN A 227 -5.66 0.81 -29.90
C ASN A 227 -6.60 1.79 -30.59
N GLN A 228 -7.55 2.39 -29.86
CA GLN A 228 -8.44 3.41 -30.41
C GLN A 228 -7.66 4.65 -30.84
N LEU A 229 -6.73 5.14 -30.02
CA LEU A 229 -5.88 6.28 -30.37
C LEU A 229 -5.05 6.00 -31.63
N ASN A 230 -4.47 4.80 -31.75
CA ASN A 230 -3.73 4.38 -32.94
C ASN A 230 -4.65 4.36 -34.17
N SER A 231 -5.88 3.83 -34.04
CA SER A 231 -6.85 3.81 -35.15
C SER A 231 -7.27 5.22 -35.60
N LEU A 232 -7.42 6.17 -34.67
CA LEU A 232 -7.74 7.56 -34.99
C LEU A 232 -6.58 8.22 -35.74
N ARG A 233 -5.35 8.04 -35.25
CA ARG A 233 -4.15 8.57 -35.92
C ARG A 233 -3.98 8.00 -37.33
N GLN A 234 -4.29 6.72 -37.53
CA GLN A 234 -4.25 6.09 -38.84
C GLN A 234 -5.28 6.74 -39.79
N ARG A 235 -6.53 6.91 -39.35
CA ARG A 235 -7.58 7.58 -40.16
C ARG A 235 -7.25 9.04 -40.45
N GLU A 236 -6.68 9.76 -39.48
CA GLU A 236 -6.22 11.14 -39.67
C GLU A 236 -5.09 11.19 -40.72
N ALA A 237 -4.15 10.25 -40.69
CA ALA A 237 -3.10 10.14 -41.69
C ALA A 237 -3.65 9.80 -43.09
N GLU A 238 -4.59 8.85 -43.18
CA GLU A 238 -5.24 8.48 -44.45
C GLU A 238 -5.99 9.66 -45.06
N ARG A 239 -6.77 10.41 -44.28
CA ARG A 239 -7.45 11.63 -44.77
C ARG A 239 -6.48 12.73 -45.19
N ALA A 240 -5.36 12.88 -44.48
CA ALA A 240 -4.33 13.85 -44.85
C ALA A 240 -3.71 13.46 -46.21
N LEU A 241 -3.44 12.17 -46.43
CA LEU A 241 -2.94 11.67 -47.72
C LEU A 241 -3.98 11.87 -48.83
N GLU A 242 -5.24 11.49 -48.62
CA GLU A 242 -6.32 11.68 -49.59
C GLU A 242 -6.51 13.16 -49.95
N SER A 243 -6.48 14.05 -48.95
CA SER A 243 -6.53 15.50 -49.20
C SER A 243 -5.35 15.98 -50.04
N THR A 244 -4.14 15.44 -49.83
CA THR A 244 -2.98 15.79 -50.65
C THR A 244 -3.05 15.20 -52.06
N GLU A 245 -3.60 14.00 -52.23
CA GLU A 245 -3.83 13.37 -53.54
C GLU A 245 -4.86 14.16 -54.34
N LEU A 246 -5.99 14.55 -53.74
CA LEU A 246 -7.00 15.41 -54.39
C LEU A 246 -6.44 16.78 -54.79
N LEU A 247 -5.58 17.38 -53.97
CA LEU A 247 -4.91 18.63 -54.33
C LEU A 247 -3.99 18.42 -55.54
N ALA A 248 -3.26 17.30 -55.58
CA ALA A 248 -2.38 16.97 -56.69
C ALA A 248 -3.12 16.67 -58.00
N GLU A 249 -4.27 16.00 -57.93
CA GLU A 249 -5.12 15.71 -59.08
C GLU A 249 -5.80 16.96 -59.65
N ASN A 250 -6.23 17.89 -58.78
CA ASN A 250 -6.94 19.10 -59.20
C ASN A 250 -6.02 20.25 -59.64
N SER A 251 -4.71 20.16 -59.40
CA SER A 251 -3.75 21.20 -59.78
C SER A 251 -2.95 20.81 -61.03
N ALA A 252 -3.40 21.28 -62.20
CA ALA A 252 -2.64 21.16 -63.44
C ALA A 252 -1.36 21.99 -63.35
N GLY A 253 -0.19 21.32 -63.30
CA GLY A 253 1.12 21.97 -63.33
C GLY A 253 1.79 22.19 -61.96
N LEU A 254 1.64 21.25 -61.03
CA LEU A 254 2.46 21.27 -59.80
C LEU A 254 3.96 21.19 -60.13
N PRO A 255 4.80 22.05 -59.52
CA PRO A 255 6.26 21.94 -59.62
C PRO A 255 6.75 20.54 -59.22
N GLU A 256 7.73 20.02 -59.94
CA GLU A 256 8.26 18.65 -59.78
C GLU A 256 8.70 18.35 -58.33
N GLY A 257 9.30 19.34 -57.64
CA GLY A 257 9.70 19.21 -56.24
C GLY A 257 8.53 19.02 -55.26
N ILE A 258 7.32 19.53 -55.55
CA ILE A 258 6.13 19.32 -54.72
C ILE A 258 5.59 17.89 -54.93
N VAL A 259 5.62 17.40 -56.17
CA VAL A 259 5.21 16.02 -56.49
C VAL A 259 6.15 14.99 -55.83
N GLU A 260 7.46 15.24 -55.84
CA GLU A 260 8.43 14.41 -55.10
C GLU A 260 8.17 14.44 -53.60
N GLN A 261 7.88 15.61 -53.02
CA GLN A 261 7.59 15.74 -51.59
C GLN A 261 6.32 14.98 -51.19
N PHE A 262 5.30 14.89 -52.06
CA PHE A 262 4.13 14.04 -51.82
C PHE A 262 4.47 12.55 -51.79
N LYS A 263 5.33 12.07 -52.70
CA LYS A 263 5.82 10.67 -52.67
C LYS A 263 6.57 10.37 -51.38
N VAL A 264 7.47 11.28 -50.98
CA VAL A 264 8.22 11.15 -49.72
C VAL A 264 7.28 11.14 -48.50
N ASN A 265 6.27 12.01 -48.47
CA ASN A 265 5.29 12.03 -47.37
C ASN A 265 4.43 10.75 -47.31
N ARG A 266 4.10 10.16 -48.46
CA ARG A 266 3.38 8.88 -48.53
C ARG A 266 4.22 7.73 -47.99
N GLU A 267 5.48 7.63 -48.43
CA GLU A 267 6.43 6.62 -47.94
C GLU A 267 6.70 6.76 -46.44
N LEU A 268 6.89 8.00 -45.96
CA LEU A 268 7.06 8.28 -44.53
C LEU A 268 5.85 7.84 -43.71
N SER A 269 4.63 8.12 -44.19
CA SER A 269 3.38 7.73 -43.52
C SER A 269 3.23 6.21 -43.45
N GLN A 270 3.60 5.48 -44.52
CA GLN A 270 3.63 4.03 -44.52
C GLN A 270 4.66 3.46 -43.54
N ALA A 271 5.88 4.03 -43.53
CA ALA A 271 6.94 3.63 -42.62
C ALA A 271 6.57 3.85 -41.14
N LEU A 272 5.93 4.98 -40.82
CA LEU A 272 5.45 5.29 -39.47
C LEU A 272 4.36 4.32 -39.01
N ASN A 273 3.42 3.95 -39.89
CA ASN A 273 2.40 2.94 -39.57
C ASN A 273 3.03 1.56 -39.30
N GLN A 274 4.01 1.15 -40.09
CA GLN A 274 4.75 -0.10 -39.85
C GLN A 274 5.55 -0.04 -38.53
N GLN A 275 6.12 1.11 -38.20
CA GLN A 275 6.83 1.31 -36.95
C GLN A 275 5.89 1.24 -35.73
N ALA A 276 4.69 1.83 -35.81
CA ALA A 276 3.67 1.74 -34.76
C ALA A 276 3.28 0.28 -34.47
N GLN A 277 3.03 -0.52 -35.53
CA GLN A 277 2.73 -1.95 -35.40
C GLN A 277 3.88 -2.73 -34.74
N ARG A 278 5.13 -2.40 -35.06
CA ARG A 278 6.30 -3.01 -34.41
C ARG A 278 6.40 -2.63 -32.94
N MET A 279 6.08 -1.39 -32.57
CA MET A 279 6.05 -0.97 -31.16
C MET A 279 4.97 -1.73 -30.37
N ASP A 280 3.79 -1.95 -30.95
CA ASP A 280 2.73 -2.74 -30.31
C ASP A 280 3.15 -4.20 -30.10
N LEU A 281 3.87 -4.77 -31.06
CA LEU A 281 4.47 -6.10 -30.94
C LEU A 281 5.52 -6.13 -29.82
N VAL A 282 6.45 -5.18 -29.76
CA VAL A 282 7.45 -5.09 -28.69
C VAL A 282 6.78 -4.92 -27.32
N ALA A 283 5.75 -4.08 -27.23
CA ALA A 283 4.98 -3.90 -26.01
C ALA A 283 4.23 -5.18 -25.59
N SER A 284 3.72 -5.98 -26.55
CA SER A 284 3.13 -7.30 -26.27
C SER A 284 4.15 -8.34 -25.81
N GLN A 285 5.33 -8.39 -26.45
CA GLN A 285 6.41 -9.30 -26.07
C GLN A 285 6.97 -8.95 -24.69
N GLN A 286 7.12 -7.66 -24.40
CA GLN A 286 7.55 -7.21 -23.08
C GLN A 286 6.49 -7.52 -22.02
N ARG A 287 5.19 -7.46 -22.34
CA ARG A 287 4.11 -7.93 -21.44
C ARG A 287 4.17 -9.44 -21.20
N GLN A 288 4.40 -10.23 -22.24
CA GLN A 288 4.59 -11.68 -22.09
C GLN A 288 5.81 -11.99 -21.21
N ALA A 289 6.94 -11.33 -21.47
CA ALA A 289 8.12 -11.43 -20.63
C ALA A 289 7.84 -10.98 -19.19
N THR A 290 7.10 -9.89 -18.97
CA THR A 290 6.73 -9.39 -17.64
C THR A 290 5.78 -10.36 -16.94
N SER A 291 4.82 -10.97 -17.63
CA SER A 291 3.95 -12.02 -17.07
C SER A 291 4.73 -13.29 -16.70
N GLN A 292 5.81 -13.59 -17.42
CA GLN A 292 6.72 -14.70 -17.11
C GLN A 292 7.73 -14.36 -16.01
N THR A 293 8.07 -13.07 -15.82
CA THR A 293 8.99 -12.62 -14.76
C THR A 293 8.28 -12.14 -13.50
N PHE A 294 6.95 -11.91 -13.51
CA PHE A 294 6.18 -11.52 -12.32
C PHE A 294 6.09 -12.64 -11.25
N THR A 295 6.67 -13.81 -11.52
CA THR A 295 7.12 -14.73 -10.48
C THR A 295 8.33 -14.22 -9.66
N GLY A 296 8.82 -12.99 -9.89
CA GLY A 296 9.84 -12.32 -9.07
C GLY A 296 10.18 -10.84 -9.42
N ALA A 297 9.60 -9.89 -8.66
CA ALA A 297 10.14 -8.55 -8.27
C ALA A 297 10.41 -7.45 -9.35
N PRO A 298 10.51 -6.13 -8.99
CA PRO A 298 9.66 -5.08 -9.61
C PRO A 298 10.38 -4.09 -10.57
N GLY A 299 9.63 -3.56 -11.55
CA GLY A 299 10.10 -2.60 -12.55
C GLY A 299 9.43 -1.22 -12.44
N ALA A 300 10.03 -0.31 -11.68
CA ALA A 300 9.58 1.09 -11.54
C ALA A 300 10.29 2.09 -12.49
N GLN A 301 11.05 1.63 -13.49
CA GLN A 301 11.95 2.53 -14.24
C GLN A 301 11.49 2.93 -15.65
N TYR A 302 10.39 2.40 -16.19
CA TYR A 302 10.13 2.53 -17.64
C TYR A 302 9.05 3.54 -18.07
N ALA A 303 8.34 4.17 -17.13
CA ALA A 303 7.31 5.16 -17.45
C ALA A 303 7.88 6.50 -17.97
N ALA A 304 9.13 6.85 -17.62
CA ALA A 304 9.74 8.13 -18.02
C ALA A 304 10.15 8.19 -19.50
N GLY A 305 10.47 7.06 -20.13
CA GLY A 305 10.91 7.02 -21.53
C GLY A 305 9.80 7.27 -22.54
N ALA A 306 8.60 6.74 -22.29
CA ALA A 306 7.46 6.86 -23.20
C ALA A 306 6.90 8.30 -23.27
N VAL A 307 6.87 9.00 -22.13
CA VAL A 307 6.40 10.40 -22.05
C VAL A 307 7.38 11.35 -22.75
N ALA A 308 8.69 11.12 -22.61
CA ALA A 308 9.72 11.93 -23.28
C ALA A 308 9.71 11.79 -24.81
N MET A 309 9.27 10.63 -25.33
CA MET A 309 9.21 10.38 -26.78
C MET A 309 7.92 10.96 -27.40
N ALA A 310 6.78 10.87 -26.71
CA ALA A 310 5.53 11.51 -27.12
C ALA A 310 5.68 13.04 -27.24
N TRP A 311 6.43 13.66 -26.33
CA TRP A 311 6.78 15.08 -26.38
C TRP A 311 7.60 15.45 -27.63
N ARG A 312 8.52 14.57 -28.03
CA ARG A 312 9.42 14.80 -29.18
C ARG A 312 8.67 14.69 -30.51
N VAL A 313 7.70 13.78 -30.61
CA VAL A 313 6.83 13.62 -31.78
C VAL A 313 5.85 14.80 -31.92
N GLN A 314 5.28 15.28 -30.81
CA GLN A 314 4.38 16.44 -30.81
C GLN A 314 5.12 17.74 -31.21
N HIS A 315 6.40 17.87 -30.83
CA HIS A 315 7.25 18.98 -31.25
C HIS A 315 7.57 18.95 -32.76
N ALA A 316 7.88 17.77 -33.31
CA ALA A 316 8.16 17.59 -34.74
C ALA A 316 6.92 17.88 -35.62
N TRP A 317 5.73 17.51 -35.16
CA TRP A 317 4.47 17.82 -35.84
C TRP A 317 4.13 19.33 -35.81
N ARG A 318 4.36 20.01 -34.69
CA ARG A 318 4.17 21.47 -34.57
C ARG A 318 5.17 22.31 -35.38
N SER A 319 6.34 21.77 -35.71
CA SER A 319 7.28 22.42 -36.64
C SER A 319 6.84 22.24 -38.09
N ALA A 320 6.34 21.07 -38.47
CA ALA A 320 5.84 20.81 -39.83
C ALA A 320 4.60 21.65 -40.16
N ALA A 321 3.66 21.78 -39.23
CA ALA A 321 2.44 22.59 -39.42
C ALA A 321 2.71 24.11 -39.54
N ARG A 322 3.84 24.61 -39.05
CA ARG A 322 4.25 26.02 -39.19
C ARG A 322 4.94 26.32 -40.50
N ALA A 323 5.59 25.33 -41.11
CA ALA A 323 6.26 25.46 -42.41
C ALA A 323 5.27 25.55 -43.59
N GLY A 324 4.00 25.18 -43.40
CA GLY A 324 2.97 25.19 -44.44
C GLY A 324 2.07 26.43 -44.51
N ARG A 325 2.36 27.52 -43.75
CA ARG A 325 1.60 28.77 -43.88
C ARG A 325 2.27 29.70 -44.90
N PRO A 326 1.60 30.09 -46.00
CA PRO A 326 2.12 31.15 -46.86
C PRO A 326 2.14 32.48 -46.08
N SER A 327 3.28 33.16 -46.14
CA SER A 327 3.49 34.51 -45.62
C SER A 327 2.59 35.50 -46.37
N ALA A 328 1.67 36.16 -45.66
CA ALA A 328 0.84 37.23 -46.19
C ALA A 328 1.65 38.53 -46.39
N ARG A 329 2.63 38.50 -47.30
CA ARG A 329 3.42 39.70 -47.65
C ARG A 329 3.66 39.96 -49.13
N ASP A 330 3.18 39.12 -50.03
CA ASP A 330 3.22 39.41 -51.47
C ASP A 330 1.80 39.34 -52.04
N ALA A 331 1.09 40.46 -51.91
CA ALA A 331 -0.10 40.83 -52.66
C ALA A 331 0.05 42.30 -53.08
#